data_AF-A0A8J8K2Q8-F1
#
_entry.id   AF-A0A8J8K2Q8-F1
#
_cell.length_a   1.000
_cell.length_b   1.000
_cell.length_c   1.000
_cell.angle_alpha   90.00
_cell.angle_beta   90.00
_cell.angle_gamma   90.00
#
_symmetry.space_group_name_H-M   'P 1'
#
loop_
_entity.id
_entity.type
_entity.pdbx_description
1 polymer ?
#
loop_
_entity_poly.entity_id
_entity_poly.type
_entity_poly.pdbx_seq_one_letter_code
_entity_poly.pdbx_strand_id
1 'polypeptide(L)'
;MTVESKEMINSQESLNQLFNFYFIIPENNSIYEEEPKLKYYISPASASVQFYINGTEYDNLINETELPIEYRGTYNLTGLAEYNDNKIVSTIFFSYFPLISI
;
A
#
# COMPACT_ATOMS: atom_id res chain seq x y z
N MET A 1 7.35 -11.90 -42.46
CA MET A 1 7.78 -12.14 -41.07
C MET A 1 7.34 -10.95 -40.24
N THR A 2 6.27 -11.10 -39.46
CA THR A 2 5.90 -10.19 -38.34
C THR A 2 4.72 -10.82 -37.61
N VAL A 3 4.99 -11.88 -36.85
CA VAL A 3 3.98 -12.52 -35.96
C VAL A 3 4.43 -12.48 -34.49
N GLU A 4 5.72 -12.25 -34.22
CA GLU A 4 6.29 -12.29 -32.86
C GLU A 4 5.93 -11.08 -31.98
N SER A 5 5.47 -9.97 -32.56
CA SER A 5 5.26 -8.72 -31.80
C SER A 5 3.90 -8.60 -31.11
N LYS A 6 2.88 -9.38 -31.49
CA LYS A 6 1.54 -9.30 -30.85
C LYS A 6 1.37 -10.23 -29.65
N GLU A 7 2.08 -11.36 -29.60
CA GLU A 7 1.98 -12.30 -28.47
C GLU A 7 2.75 -11.82 -27.24
N MET A 8 3.86 -11.08 -27.41
CA MET A 8 4.66 -10.55 -26.29
C MET A 8 3.98 -9.38 -25.57
N ILE A 9 3.20 -8.55 -26.26
CA ILE A 9 2.49 -7.43 -25.64
C ILE A 9 1.35 -7.95 -24.74
N ASN A 10 0.69 -9.03 -25.16
CA ASN A 10 -0.45 -9.60 -24.46
C ASN A 10 -0.04 -10.34 -23.16
N SER A 11 1.18 -10.89 -23.09
CA SER A 11 1.68 -11.57 -21.89
C SER A 11 2.13 -10.60 -20.78
N GLN A 12 2.67 -9.43 -21.13
CA GLN A 12 3.03 -8.40 -20.13
C GLN A 12 1.82 -7.72 -19.49
N GLU A 13 0.76 -7.42 -20.25
CA GLU A 13 -0.50 -6.92 -19.69
C GLU A 13 -1.20 -7.98 -18.82
N SER A 14 -1.12 -9.26 -19.19
CA SER A 14 -1.63 -10.37 -18.38
C SER A 14 -0.84 -10.58 -17.08
N LEU A 15 0.48 -10.39 -17.10
CA LEU A 15 1.34 -10.46 -15.91
C LEU A 15 1.09 -9.30 -14.94
N ASN A 16 0.81 -8.09 -15.45
CA ASN A 16 0.39 -6.96 -14.62
C ASN A 16 -0.99 -7.17 -13.95
N GLN A 17 -1.82 -8.11 -14.43
CA GLN A 17 -3.06 -8.50 -13.75
C GLN A 17 -2.83 -9.50 -12.60
N LEU A 18 -1.67 -10.17 -12.53
CA LEU A 18 -1.36 -11.15 -11.48
C LEU A 18 -0.86 -10.51 -10.18
N PHE A 19 -0.21 -9.35 -10.28
CA PHE A 19 0.36 -8.65 -9.15
C PHE A 19 -0.48 -7.44 -8.78
N ASN A 20 -0.96 -7.40 -7.54
CA ASN A 20 -1.81 -6.32 -7.06
C ASN A 20 -1.40 -5.96 -5.65
N PHE A 21 -1.32 -4.67 -5.37
CA PHE A 21 -1.11 -4.16 -4.03
C PHE A 21 -1.83 -2.82 -3.86
N TYR A 22 -2.72 -2.73 -2.88
CA TYR A 22 -3.44 -1.50 -2.55
C TYR A 22 -3.92 -1.48 -1.10
N PHE A 23 -4.05 -0.28 -0.56
CA PHE A 23 -4.62 -0.07 0.77
C PHE A 23 -6.14 -0.17 0.76
N ILE A 24 -6.68 -0.81 1.78
CA ILE A 24 -8.11 -0.84 2.13
C ILE A 24 -8.34 0.16 3.28
N ILE A 25 -7.45 0.17 4.28
CA ILE A 25 -7.43 1.14 5.37
C ILE A 25 -5.96 1.52 5.65
N PRO A 26 -5.62 2.82 5.78
CA PRO A 26 -6.50 3.95 5.56
C PRO A 26 -6.94 4.09 4.09
N GLU A 27 -8.03 4.80 3.86
CA GLU A 27 -8.49 5.17 2.52
C GLU A 27 -7.82 6.48 2.08
N ASN A 28 -7.69 6.70 0.78
CA ASN A 28 -7.11 7.94 0.29
C ASN A 28 -8.06 9.12 0.55
N ASN A 29 -7.51 10.22 1.09
CA ASN A 29 -8.19 11.43 1.51
C ASN A 29 -9.23 11.26 2.64
N SER A 30 -9.17 10.18 3.41
CA SER A 30 -10.04 10.01 4.57
C SER A 30 -9.50 10.72 5.82
N ILE A 31 -10.40 10.93 6.78
CA ILE A 31 -10.12 11.53 8.08
C ILE A 31 -10.53 10.52 9.15
N TYR A 32 -9.62 10.25 10.10
CA TYR A 32 -9.86 9.38 11.24
C TYR A 32 -9.78 10.14 12.55
N GLU A 33 -10.71 9.84 13.46
CA GLU A 33 -10.72 10.33 14.85
C GLU A 33 -10.11 9.31 15.82
N GLU A 34 -9.98 8.06 15.40
CA GLU A 34 -9.27 6.99 16.10
C GLU A 34 -8.07 6.56 15.25
N GLU A 35 -7.07 5.95 15.88
CA GLU A 35 -5.90 5.43 15.17
C GLU A 35 -6.33 4.34 14.18
N PRO A 36 -6.11 4.52 12.86
CA PRO A 36 -6.56 3.55 11.87
C PRO A 36 -5.72 2.29 11.93
N LYS A 37 -6.38 1.14 11.81
CA LYS A 37 -5.73 -0.16 11.63
C LYS A 37 -5.39 -0.37 10.16
N LEU A 38 -4.13 -0.65 9.88
CA LEU A 38 -3.65 -0.98 8.55
C LEU A 38 -4.44 -2.16 7.98
N LYS A 39 -5.05 -1.97 6.82
CA LYS A 39 -5.60 -3.05 6.00
C LYS A 39 -5.15 -2.88 4.56
N TYR A 40 -4.65 -3.94 3.95
CA TYR A 40 -4.26 -3.90 2.55
C TYR A 40 -4.59 -5.23 1.86
N TYR A 41 -4.73 -5.16 0.54
CA TYR A 41 -4.78 -6.32 -0.33
C TYR A 41 -3.42 -6.51 -0.99
N ILE A 42 -2.97 -7.76 -1.07
CA ILE A 42 -1.77 -8.13 -1.82
C ILE A 42 -1.99 -9.46 -2.55
N SER A 43 -1.57 -9.50 -3.81
CA SER A 43 -1.51 -10.70 -4.63
C SER A 43 -0.19 -10.73 -5.41
N PRO A 44 0.55 -11.85 -5.41
CA PRO A 44 0.31 -13.05 -4.61
C PRO A 44 0.59 -12.79 -3.12
N ALA A 45 -0.01 -13.60 -2.24
CA ALA A 45 0.16 -13.45 -0.78
C ALA A 45 1.60 -13.70 -0.29
N SER A 46 2.48 -14.23 -1.15
CA SER A 46 3.89 -14.46 -0.87
C SER A 46 4.79 -13.25 -1.12
N ALA A 47 4.26 -12.14 -1.63
CA ALA A 47 5.00 -10.90 -1.77
C ALA A 47 5.33 -10.29 -0.39
N SER A 48 6.53 -9.75 -0.23
CA SER A 48 6.91 -8.97 0.95
C SER A 48 6.45 -7.53 0.80
N VAL A 49 6.12 -6.85 1.90
CA VAL A 49 5.74 -5.44 1.87
C VAL A 49 6.56 -4.66 2.88
N GLN A 50 7.21 -3.59 2.42
CA GLN A 50 7.83 -2.58 3.27
C GLN A 50 6.92 -1.37 3.35
N PHE A 51 6.69 -0.87 4.56
CA PHE A 51 5.84 0.31 4.79
C PHE A 51 6.64 1.53 5.19
N TYR A 52 6.15 2.68 4.72
CA TYR A 52 6.69 4.00 5.05
C TYR A 52 5.56 4.94 5.46
N ILE A 53 5.71 5.64 6.59
CA ILE A 53 4.81 6.71 7.02
C ILE A 53 5.60 8.02 7.06
N ASN A 54 5.14 9.02 6.30
CA ASN A 54 5.85 10.28 6.11
C ASN A 54 7.33 10.12 5.68
N GLY A 55 7.61 9.06 4.91
CA GLY A 55 8.96 8.71 4.45
C GLY A 55 9.83 7.96 5.48
N THR A 56 9.35 7.75 6.71
CA THR A 56 10.02 6.92 7.71
C THR A 56 9.65 5.46 7.49
N GLU A 57 10.64 4.57 7.46
CA GLU A 57 10.48 3.12 7.30
C GLU A 57 9.97 2.44 8.58
N TYR A 58 9.10 1.44 8.44
CA TYR A 58 8.54 0.67 9.55
C TYR A 58 8.55 -0.84 9.28
N ASP A 59 9.36 -1.58 10.04
CA ASP A 59 9.62 -3.02 9.83
C ASP A 59 8.56 -3.96 10.41
N ASN A 60 7.76 -3.49 11.37
CA ASN A 60 6.80 -4.31 12.10
C ASN A 60 5.33 -4.04 11.71
N LEU A 61 5.10 -3.30 10.64
CA LEU A 61 3.76 -3.07 10.13
C LEU A 61 3.28 -4.28 9.34
N ILE A 62 2.26 -4.95 9.85
CA ILE A 62 1.60 -6.08 9.18
C ILE A 62 0.09 -5.82 9.11
N ASN A 63 -0.60 -6.61 8.30
CA ASN A 63 -2.05 -6.45 8.16
C ASN A 63 -2.75 -6.53 9.53
N GLU A 64 -3.74 -5.65 9.74
CA GLU A 64 -4.52 -5.48 10.97
C GLU A 64 -3.77 -4.89 12.19
N THR A 65 -2.56 -4.32 12.02
CA THR A 65 -1.90 -3.54 13.08
C THR A 65 -2.29 -2.07 13.07
N GLU A 66 -2.31 -1.43 14.24
CA GLU A 66 -2.47 0.02 14.34
C GLU A 66 -1.28 0.74 13.70
N LEU A 67 -1.55 1.83 12.97
CA LEU A 67 -0.49 2.61 12.33
C LEU A 67 0.24 3.44 13.39
N PRO A 68 1.58 3.39 13.49
CA PRO A 68 2.36 4.08 14.53
C PRO A 68 2.37 5.61 14.34
N ILE A 69 1.23 6.25 14.60
CA ILE A 69 0.99 7.68 14.45
C ILE A 69 0.52 8.26 15.78
N GLU A 70 1.28 9.20 16.33
CA GLU A 70 0.97 9.78 17.64
C GLU A 70 0.28 11.13 17.52
N TYR A 71 0.63 11.90 16.50
CA TYR A 71 0.28 13.31 16.41
C TYR A 71 -0.91 13.56 15.49
N ARG A 72 -1.68 14.60 15.81
CA ARG A 72 -2.66 15.14 14.87
C ARG A 72 -1.96 15.61 13.60
N GLY A 73 -2.44 15.21 12.43
CA GLY A 73 -1.89 15.68 11.17
C GLY A 73 -2.34 14.91 9.93
N THR A 74 -1.82 15.32 8.79
CA THR A 74 -1.92 14.58 7.53
C THR A 74 -0.69 13.71 7.36
N TYR A 75 -0.91 12.46 7.00
CA TYR A 75 0.08 11.42 6.84
C TYR A 75 0.08 10.93 5.40
N ASN A 76 1.27 10.67 4.86
CA ASN A 76 1.42 9.79 3.72
C ASN A 76 1.72 8.37 4.21
N LEU A 77 1.04 7.38 3.65
CA LEU A 77 1.37 5.97 3.84
C LEU A 77 1.75 5.42 2.47
N THR A 78 2.95 4.87 2.39
CA THR A 78 3.46 4.20 1.20
C THR A 78 3.77 2.74 1.54
N GLY A 79 3.39 1.84 0.64
CA GLY A 79 3.78 0.44 0.71
C GLY A 79 4.51 0.06 -0.57
N LEU A 80 5.63 -0.64 -0.40
CA LEU A 80 6.42 -1.23 -1.47
C LEU A 80 6.26 -2.75 -1.39
N ALA A 81 5.43 -3.31 -2.27
CA ALA A 81 5.26 -4.74 -2.41
C ALA A 81 6.30 -5.29 -3.40
N GLU A 82 7.04 -6.32 -3.00
CA GLU A 82 8.09 -6.94 -3.79
C GLU A 82 7.85 -8.44 -3.96
N TYR A 83 7.95 -8.91 -5.20
CA TYR A 83 7.83 -10.31 -5.57
C TYR A 83 8.84 -10.65 -6.68
N ASN A 84 9.89 -11.38 -6.32
CA ASN A 84 11.05 -11.63 -7.19
C ASN A 84 11.57 -10.29 -7.75
N ASP A 85 11.55 -10.12 -9.08
CA ASP A 85 12.02 -8.91 -9.76
C ASP A 85 10.91 -7.84 -9.95
N ASN A 86 9.69 -8.09 -9.48
CA ASN A 86 8.56 -7.17 -9.62
C ASN A 86 8.35 -6.35 -8.34
N LYS A 87 8.11 -5.04 -8.52
CA LYS A 87 7.79 -4.12 -7.42
C LYS A 87 6.52 -3.34 -7.75
N ILE A 88 5.61 -3.26 -6.78
CA ILE A 88 4.41 -2.43 -6.85
C ILE A 88 4.46 -1.43 -5.70
N VAL A 89 4.24 -0.16 -6.03
CA VAL A 89 4.16 0.92 -5.06
C VAL A 89 2.72 1.38 -4.97
N SER A 90 2.19 1.46 -3.75
CA SER A 90 0.92 2.14 -3.47
C SER A 90 1.19 3.25 -2.46
N THR A 91 0.63 4.43 -2.70
CA THR A 91 0.73 5.58 -1.80
C THR A 91 -0.64 6.21 -1.63
N ILE A 92 -0.99 6.51 -0.38
CA ILE A 92 -2.21 7.23 -0.01
C ILE A 92 -1.89 8.34 0.98
N PHE A 93 -2.80 9.31 1.05
CA PHE A 93 -2.78 10.38 2.03
C PHE A 93 -4.02 10.27 2.90
N PHE A 94 -3.87 10.34 4.22
CA PHE A 94 -5.00 10.34 5.14
C PHE A 94 -4.70 11.32 6.28
N SER A 95 -5.72 11.72 7.03
CA SER A 95 -5.51 12.58 8.19
C SER A 95 -6.00 11.92 9.47
N TYR A 96 -5.25 12.13 10.55
CA TYR A 96 -5.59 11.70 11.90
C TYR A 96 -5.82 12.94 12.76
N PHE A 97 -7.05 13.08 13.27
CA PHE A 97 -7.48 14.19 14.10
C PHE A 97 -8.19 13.63 15.34
N PRO A 98 -7.45 13.12 16.34
CA PRO A 98 -8.08 12.55 17.52
C PRO A 98 -8.96 13.58 18.21
N LEU A 99 -10.12 13.11 18.69
CA LEU A 99 -10.97 13.89 19.57
C LEU A 99 -10.21 14.08 20.89
N ILE A 100 -9.87 15.33 21.18
CA ILE A 100 -9.30 15.69 22.47
C ILE A 100 -10.48 15.65 23.45
N SER A 101 -10.50 14.69 24.37
CA SER A 101 -11.40 14.76 25.53
C SER A 101 -10.98 15.95 26.39
N ILE A 102 -11.84 16.98 26.46
CA ILE A 102 -11.68 18.19 27.28
C ILE A 102 -12.34 17.96 28.64
#